data_AF-A0A2S7W8Q1-F1
#
_entry.id   AF-A0A2S7W8Q1-F1
#
_cell.length_a   1.000
_cell.length_b   1.000
_cell.length_c   1.000
_cell.angle_alpha   90.00
_cell.angle_beta   90.00
_cell.angle_gamma   90.00
#
_symmetry.space_group_name_H-M   'P 1'
#
loop_
_entity.id
_entity.type
_entity.pdbx_description
1 polymer ?
#
loop_
_entity_poly.entity_id
_entity_poly.type
_entity_poly.pdbx_seq_one_letter_code
_entity_poly.pdbx_strand_id
1 'polypeptide(L)'
;MFFIVASIALVITIYTIRKKHNKTQRFLKEKVPEIKKLFEAVLFENEKYDEVELFERFKNIVEEVNRESLNYAVDVLVGFKNENRKSDQYNFVIKSLGIIEHLEAKFDSRSNSEKIDAFQEAFVLNLNKFDSKVLTHAYSRNSQIRTEARNSYLALSSNDPYRFFDEYDTSLTKWDEIELMQYLKLQSQRGNLEGLGKWINYSKNDSLVIFLIKMVGYFKQKGIDEILLEKLDDDNAKVRAEAILTLGELGIKDTEQTLIDRYYTEPEVCQVAIVKTIKKFNTGKSLKFLQEIFNETNNIDTKKIIAEAILNYSYEGKIAFQNLKNSLKGFDLTILKHIETPLIKYK
;
A
#
# COMPACT_ATOMS: atom_id res chain seq x y z
N MET A 1 20.20 53.79 1.82
CA MET A 1 19.14 53.68 0.79
C MET A 1 18.64 52.24 0.62
N PHE A 2 19.52 51.25 0.40
CA PHE A 2 19.15 49.83 0.25
C PHE A 2 18.33 49.25 1.43
N PHE A 3 18.72 49.53 2.68
CA PHE A 3 17.99 49.08 3.88
C PHE A 3 16.55 49.62 3.98
N ILE A 4 16.32 50.85 3.51
CA ILE A 4 14.99 51.49 3.52
C ILE A 4 14.10 50.86 2.44
N VAL A 5 14.66 50.56 1.27
CA VAL A 5 13.94 49.86 0.20
C VAL A 5 13.58 48.43 0.63
N ALA A 6 14.52 47.72 1.26
CA ALA A 6 14.29 46.36 1.77
C ALA A 6 13.23 46.33 2.88
N SER A 7 13.24 47.30 3.81
CA SER A 7 12.22 47.36 4.87
C SER A 7 10.83 47.70 4.32
N ILE A 8 10.72 48.62 3.35
CA ILE A 8 9.45 48.94 2.69
C ILE A 8 8.92 47.71 1.93
N ALA A 9 9.78 47.02 1.18
CA ALA A 9 9.39 45.79 0.47
C ALA A 9 8.87 44.70 1.44
N LEU A 10 9.53 44.54 2.59
CA LEU A 10 9.13 43.59 3.63
C LEU A 10 7.77 43.98 4.26
N VAL A 11 7.53 45.26 4.54
CA VAL A 11 6.24 45.74 5.06
C VAL A 11 5.11 45.52 4.04
N ILE A 12 5.35 45.79 2.76
CA ILE A 12 4.38 45.51 1.69
C ILE A 12 4.08 44.02 1.59
N THR A 13 5.11 43.17 1.68
CA THR A 13 4.97 41.71 1.66
C THR A 13 4.15 41.21 2.86
N ILE A 14 4.45 41.68 4.07
CA ILE A 14 3.68 41.33 5.27
C ILE A 14 2.23 41.84 5.17
N TYR A 15 2.03 43.06 4.68
CA TYR A 15 0.69 43.63 4.51
C TYR A 15 -0.14 42.83 3.50
N THR A 16 0.45 42.44 2.37
CA THR A 16 -0.23 41.62 1.37
C THR A 16 -0.56 40.22 1.90
N ILE A 17 0.36 39.57 2.62
CA ILE A 17 0.10 38.28 3.29
C ILE A 17 -1.03 38.43 4.31
N ARG A 18 -0.98 39.45 5.17
CA ARG A 18 -1.99 39.69 6.22
C ARG A 18 -3.34 40.04 5.62
N LYS A 19 -3.38 40.85 4.56
CA LYS A 19 -4.61 41.20 3.84
C LYS A 19 -5.23 39.96 3.19
N LYS A 20 -4.41 39.11 2.54
CA LYS A 20 -4.85 37.83 1.96
C LYS A 20 -5.41 36.92 3.05
N HIS A 21 -4.65 36.70 4.13
CA HIS A 21 -5.08 35.88 5.26
C HIS A 21 -6.39 36.39 5.89
N ASN A 22 -6.52 37.69 6.13
CA ASN A 22 -7.74 38.27 6.68
C ASN A 22 -8.94 38.10 5.72
N LYS A 23 -8.73 38.20 4.41
CA LYS A 23 -9.78 37.95 3.40
C LYS A 23 -10.24 36.49 3.45
N THR A 24 -9.30 35.55 3.47
CA THR A 24 -9.55 34.11 3.62
C THR A 24 -10.33 33.81 4.90
N GLN A 25 -9.91 34.36 6.04
CA GLN A 25 -10.58 34.15 7.33
C GLN A 25 -12.00 34.71 7.35
N ARG A 26 -12.25 35.87 6.73
CA ARG A 26 -13.61 36.40 6.58
C ARG A 26 -14.48 35.48 5.73
N PHE A 27 -13.98 35.01 4.60
CA PHE A 27 -14.71 34.08 3.74
C PHE A 27 -15.08 32.79 4.49
N LEU A 28 -14.10 32.19 5.19
CA LEU A 28 -14.31 30.99 6.01
C LEU A 28 -15.39 31.18 7.07
N LYS A 29 -15.43 32.36 7.71
CA LYS A 29 -16.38 32.64 8.80
C LYS A 29 -17.78 32.99 8.30
N GLU A 30 -17.88 33.72 7.20
CA GLU A 30 -19.14 34.32 6.74
C GLU A 30 -19.82 33.52 5.64
N LYS A 31 -19.04 32.97 4.69
CA LYS A 31 -19.58 32.41 3.45
C LYS A 31 -19.67 30.89 3.49
N VAL A 32 -18.67 30.19 4.03
CA VAL A 32 -18.66 28.72 4.13
C VAL A 32 -19.88 28.15 4.87
N PRO A 33 -20.35 28.73 5.99
CA PRO A 33 -21.58 28.25 6.64
C PRO A 33 -22.83 28.38 5.75
N GLU A 34 -22.93 29.43 4.93
CA GLU A 34 -24.04 29.62 4.01
C GLU A 34 -23.96 28.65 2.82
N ILE A 35 -22.75 28.39 2.29
CA ILE A 35 -22.54 27.33 1.29
C ILE A 35 -22.96 25.97 1.86
N LYS A 36 -22.59 25.69 3.11
CA LYS A 36 -22.97 24.45 3.81
C LYS A 36 -24.50 24.32 3.90
N LYS A 37 -25.21 25.37 4.30
CA LYS A 37 -26.69 25.38 4.36
C LYS A 37 -27.32 25.14 2.99
N LEU A 38 -26.84 25.84 1.95
CA LEU A 38 -27.34 25.65 0.59
C LEU A 38 -27.18 24.19 0.14
N PHE A 39 -26.01 23.59 0.40
CA PHE A 39 -25.78 22.20 0.04
C PHE A 39 -26.56 21.22 0.91
N GLU A 40 -26.80 21.53 2.19
CA GLU A 40 -27.65 20.70 3.06
C GLU A 40 -29.08 20.64 2.54
N ALA A 41 -29.62 21.79 2.15
CA ALA A 41 -30.95 21.91 1.57
C ALA A 41 -31.11 21.05 0.30
N VAL A 42 -30.15 21.14 -0.62
CA VAL A 42 -30.14 20.40 -1.89
C VAL A 42 -29.90 18.90 -1.67
N LEU A 43 -28.89 18.55 -0.86
CA LEU A 43 -28.41 17.17 -0.75
C LEU A 43 -29.28 16.31 0.19
N PHE A 44 -29.85 16.90 1.24
CA PHE A 44 -30.44 16.12 2.34
C PHE A 44 -31.87 16.54 2.70
N GLU A 45 -32.32 17.73 2.33
CA GLU A 45 -33.67 18.22 2.64
C GLU A 45 -34.63 18.11 1.44
N ASN A 46 -34.16 17.56 0.31
CA ASN A 46 -34.91 17.36 -0.93
C ASN A 46 -35.47 18.65 -1.54
N GLU A 47 -34.85 19.80 -1.27
CA GLU A 47 -35.18 21.03 -2.00
C GLU A 47 -34.81 20.89 -3.47
N LYS A 48 -35.76 21.18 -4.35
CA LYS A 48 -35.60 21.03 -5.79
C LYS A 48 -35.17 22.34 -6.41
N TYR A 49 -33.99 22.31 -6.99
CA TYR A 49 -33.41 23.40 -7.78
C TYR A 49 -33.18 22.91 -9.21
N ASP A 50 -33.23 23.81 -10.18
CA ASP A 50 -32.54 23.57 -11.45
C ASP A 50 -31.06 23.99 -11.36
N GLU A 51 -30.26 23.60 -12.36
CA GLU A 51 -28.81 23.86 -12.36
C GLU A 51 -28.49 25.36 -12.33
N VAL A 52 -29.31 26.18 -12.98
CA VAL A 52 -29.13 27.63 -13.07
C VAL A 52 -29.47 28.29 -11.74
N GLU A 53 -30.56 27.86 -11.10
CA GLU A 53 -31.00 28.36 -9.81
C GLU A 53 -29.97 28.05 -8.72
N LEU A 54 -29.45 26.82 -8.68
CA LEU A 54 -28.42 26.44 -7.71
C LEU A 54 -27.14 27.27 -7.92
N PHE A 55 -26.72 27.45 -9.18
CA PHE A 55 -25.55 28.25 -9.50
C PHE A 55 -25.70 29.71 -9.10
N GLU A 56 -26.84 30.35 -9.41
CA GLU A 56 -27.08 31.75 -9.04
C GLU A 56 -27.20 31.92 -7.51
N ARG A 57 -27.80 30.95 -6.78
CA ARG A 57 -27.80 30.96 -5.31
C ARG A 57 -26.40 30.88 -4.73
N PHE A 58 -25.57 29.97 -5.27
CA PHE A 58 -24.16 29.87 -4.86
C PHE A 58 -23.41 31.18 -5.14
N LYS A 59 -23.55 31.73 -6.35
CA LYS A 59 -22.96 33.00 -6.76
C LYS A 59 -23.40 34.17 -5.87
N ASN A 60 -24.66 34.22 -5.46
CA ASN A 60 -25.15 35.24 -4.53
C ASN A 60 -24.50 35.13 -3.15
N ILE A 61 -24.18 33.92 -2.67
CA ILE A 61 -23.44 33.72 -1.42
C ILE A 61 -22.01 34.21 -1.57
N VAL A 62 -21.30 33.75 -2.62
CA VAL A 62 -19.85 34.00 -2.78
C VAL A 62 -19.51 35.32 -3.45
N GLU A 63 -20.51 36.04 -3.94
CA GLU A 63 -20.45 37.29 -4.74
C GLU A 63 -19.80 37.12 -6.12
N GLU A 64 -18.66 36.44 -6.18
CA GLU A 64 -17.91 36.15 -7.40
C GLU A 64 -17.49 34.67 -7.42
N VAL A 65 -17.90 33.94 -8.45
CA VAL A 65 -17.47 32.55 -8.66
C VAL A 65 -16.07 32.55 -9.27
N ASN A 66 -15.09 32.21 -8.44
CA ASN A 66 -13.67 32.09 -8.79
C ASN A 66 -13.05 30.81 -8.21
N ARG A 67 -11.78 30.55 -8.52
CA ARG A 67 -11.03 29.36 -8.08
C ARG A 67 -11.08 29.14 -6.55
N GLU A 68 -10.96 30.21 -5.76
CA GLU A 68 -11.01 30.10 -4.29
C GLU A 68 -12.42 29.71 -3.82
N SER A 69 -13.46 30.36 -4.33
CA SER A 69 -14.85 30.04 -3.97
C SER A 69 -15.23 28.59 -4.31
N LEU A 70 -14.76 28.08 -5.45
CA LEU A 70 -14.99 26.70 -5.88
C LEU A 70 -14.21 25.70 -5.04
N ASN A 71 -12.96 26.01 -4.61
CA ASN A 71 -12.25 25.18 -3.64
C ASN A 71 -13.06 25.01 -2.35
N TYR A 72 -13.61 26.11 -1.81
CA TYR A 72 -14.44 26.01 -0.61
C TYR A 72 -15.72 25.21 -0.82
N ALA A 73 -16.34 25.31 -2.00
CA ALA A 73 -17.49 24.47 -2.35
C ALA A 73 -17.10 22.98 -2.36
N VAL A 74 -15.97 22.63 -2.99
CA VAL A 74 -15.45 21.26 -3.00
C VAL A 74 -15.14 20.78 -1.58
N ASP A 75 -14.48 21.60 -0.75
CA ASP A 75 -14.15 21.27 0.65
C ASP A 75 -15.41 20.91 1.46
N VAL A 76 -16.50 21.66 1.28
CA VAL A 76 -17.79 21.39 1.95
C VAL A 76 -18.36 20.04 1.49
N LEU A 77 -18.35 19.75 0.18
CA LEU A 77 -18.85 18.47 -0.36
C LEU A 77 -18.00 17.29 0.13
N VAL A 78 -16.68 17.43 0.12
CA VAL A 78 -15.72 16.45 0.65
C VAL A 78 -15.97 16.23 2.13
N GLY A 79 -16.22 17.29 2.90
CA GLY A 79 -16.60 17.21 4.32
C GLY A 79 -17.83 16.30 4.54
N PHE A 80 -18.91 16.51 3.79
CA PHE A 80 -20.10 15.66 3.90
C PHE A 80 -19.86 14.20 3.53
N LYS A 81 -19.05 13.94 2.50
CA LYS A 81 -18.66 12.58 2.11
C LYS A 81 -17.83 11.88 3.19
N ASN A 82 -16.88 12.59 3.80
CA ASN A 82 -16.06 12.08 4.89
C ASN A 82 -16.88 11.80 6.17
N GLU A 83 -17.95 12.56 6.40
CA GLU A 83 -18.97 12.29 7.43
C GLU A 83 -19.90 11.10 7.08
N ASN A 84 -19.67 10.42 5.95
CA ASN A 84 -20.49 9.33 5.42
C ASN A 84 -21.96 9.73 5.14
N ARG A 85 -22.24 11.01 4.89
CA ARG A 85 -23.59 11.48 4.54
C ARG A 85 -23.93 11.10 3.10
N LYS A 86 -24.87 10.16 2.95
CA LYS A 86 -25.30 9.64 1.64
C LYS A 86 -26.37 10.55 1.02
N SER A 87 -26.25 10.80 -0.29
CA SER A 87 -27.22 11.52 -1.11
C SER A 87 -27.00 11.14 -2.58
N ASP A 88 -28.05 11.08 -3.38
CA ASP A 88 -27.94 10.89 -4.84
C ASP A 88 -27.74 12.22 -5.58
N GLN A 89 -27.85 13.35 -4.88
CA GLN A 89 -27.78 14.70 -5.45
C GLN A 89 -26.35 15.27 -5.53
N TYR A 90 -25.32 14.54 -5.08
CA TYR A 90 -23.93 15.01 -5.22
C TYR A 90 -23.57 15.33 -6.67
N ASN A 91 -23.97 14.47 -7.62
CA ASN A 91 -23.71 14.68 -9.04
C ASN A 91 -24.40 15.94 -9.57
N PHE A 92 -25.58 16.27 -9.06
CA PHE A 92 -26.30 17.48 -9.42
C PHE A 92 -25.54 18.74 -8.97
N VAL A 93 -25.06 18.79 -7.73
CA VAL A 93 -24.26 19.93 -7.23
C VAL A 93 -22.92 20.04 -7.98
N ILE A 94 -22.24 18.91 -8.20
CA ILE A 94 -20.98 18.85 -8.95
C ILE A 94 -21.15 19.43 -10.36
N LYS A 95 -22.22 19.05 -11.06
CA LYS A 95 -22.52 19.55 -12.40
C LYS A 95 -22.90 21.02 -12.39
N SER A 96 -23.82 21.43 -11.50
CA SER A 96 -24.35 22.79 -11.44
C SER A 96 -23.26 23.85 -11.19
N LEU A 97 -22.22 23.50 -10.44
CA LEU A 97 -21.13 24.42 -10.10
C LEU A 97 -19.90 24.31 -11.01
N GLY A 98 -19.91 23.41 -12.01
CA GLY A 98 -18.74 23.17 -12.86
C GLY A 98 -17.51 22.65 -12.10
N ILE A 99 -17.74 21.80 -11.08
CA ILE A 99 -16.66 21.26 -10.24
C ILE A 99 -15.72 20.37 -11.06
N ILE A 100 -16.23 19.72 -12.09
CA ILE A 100 -15.44 18.87 -12.98
C ILE A 100 -14.36 19.70 -13.69
N GLU A 101 -14.74 20.80 -14.32
CA GLU A 101 -13.84 21.71 -15.03
C GLU A 101 -12.84 22.37 -14.06
N HIS A 102 -13.30 22.69 -12.85
CA HIS A 102 -12.45 23.20 -11.79
C HIS A 102 -11.37 22.19 -11.37
N LEU A 103 -11.74 20.92 -11.13
CA LEU A 103 -10.79 19.87 -10.84
C LEU A 103 -9.84 19.63 -12.02
N GLU A 104 -10.32 19.63 -13.27
CA GLU A 104 -9.48 19.52 -14.47
C GLU A 104 -8.35 20.57 -14.48
N ALA A 105 -8.67 21.82 -14.14
CA ALA A 105 -7.69 22.90 -14.02
C ALA A 105 -6.73 22.75 -12.82
N LYS A 106 -7.11 22.02 -11.75
CA LYS A 106 -6.20 21.68 -10.65
C LYS A 106 -5.23 20.56 -11.05
N PHE A 107 -5.71 19.53 -11.76
CA PHE A 107 -4.86 18.48 -12.33
C PHE A 107 -3.76 19.04 -13.25
N ASP A 108 -4.08 20.05 -14.06
CA ASP A 108 -3.14 20.68 -14.99
C ASP A 108 -2.26 21.76 -14.36
N SER A 109 -2.40 22.00 -13.06
CA SER A 109 -1.62 23.02 -12.35
C SER A 109 -0.12 22.71 -12.39
N ARG A 110 0.72 23.74 -12.23
CA ARG A 110 2.15 23.56 -11.95
C ARG A 110 2.42 23.24 -10.47
N SER A 111 1.45 23.52 -9.59
CA SER A 111 1.54 23.26 -8.15
C SER A 111 1.31 21.78 -7.86
N ASN A 112 2.30 21.12 -7.26
CA ASN A 112 2.14 19.72 -6.82
C ASN A 112 1.06 19.59 -5.74
N SER A 113 0.91 20.60 -4.87
CA SER A 113 -0.14 20.61 -3.85
C SER A 113 -1.52 20.60 -4.50
N GLU A 114 -1.76 21.45 -5.50
CA GLU A 114 -3.08 21.50 -6.13
C GLU A 114 -3.43 20.23 -6.90
N LYS A 115 -2.43 19.53 -7.46
CA LYS A 115 -2.63 18.20 -8.06
C LYS A 115 -3.03 17.17 -7.02
N ILE A 116 -2.33 17.15 -5.88
CA ILE A 116 -2.61 16.23 -4.79
C ILE A 116 -4.01 16.48 -4.23
N ASP A 117 -4.38 17.74 -4.02
CA ASP A 117 -5.74 18.12 -3.61
C ASP A 117 -6.77 17.59 -4.63
N ALA A 118 -6.51 17.76 -5.93
CA ALA A 118 -7.41 17.26 -6.97
C ALA A 118 -7.55 15.73 -6.96
N PHE A 119 -6.47 14.99 -6.68
CA PHE A 119 -6.51 13.53 -6.56
C PHE A 119 -7.45 13.11 -5.42
N GLN A 120 -7.28 13.74 -4.26
CA GLN A 120 -8.04 13.45 -3.04
C GLN A 120 -9.52 13.86 -3.18
N GLU A 121 -9.78 15.04 -3.76
CA GLU A 121 -11.13 15.53 -4.02
C GLU A 121 -11.86 14.64 -5.02
N ALA A 122 -11.21 14.28 -6.14
CA ALA A 122 -11.78 13.35 -7.11
C ALA A 122 -12.09 12.00 -6.47
N PHE A 123 -11.17 11.47 -5.65
CA PHE A 123 -11.36 10.24 -4.90
C PHE A 123 -12.57 10.31 -3.96
N VAL A 124 -12.63 11.29 -3.04
CA VAL A 124 -13.71 11.38 -2.03
C VAL A 124 -15.07 11.60 -2.68
N LEU A 125 -15.11 12.36 -3.79
CA LEU A 125 -16.33 12.60 -4.56
C LEU A 125 -16.70 11.44 -5.51
N ASN A 126 -15.90 10.37 -5.56
CA ASN A 126 -16.07 9.22 -6.47
C ASN A 126 -16.19 9.65 -7.95
N LEU A 127 -15.27 10.48 -8.42
CA LEU A 127 -15.26 11.01 -9.78
C LEU A 127 -14.41 10.15 -10.71
N ASN A 128 -14.90 8.95 -11.04
CA ASN A 128 -14.18 7.95 -11.84
C ASN A 128 -13.71 8.46 -13.20
N LYS A 129 -14.33 9.52 -13.76
CA LYS A 129 -13.88 10.15 -15.03
C LYS A 129 -12.44 10.70 -14.99
N PHE A 130 -11.86 10.87 -13.80
CA PHE A 130 -10.48 11.31 -13.62
C PHE A 130 -9.47 10.17 -13.57
N ASP A 131 -9.89 8.91 -13.63
CA ASP A 131 -9.01 7.74 -13.49
C ASP A 131 -7.77 7.82 -14.40
N SER A 132 -7.93 8.15 -15.67
CA SER A 132 -6.88 8.20 -16.68
C SER A 132 -5.92 9.38 -16.44
N LYS A 133 -6.45 10.51 -15.93
CA LYS A 133 -5.65 11.68 -15.58
C LYS A 133 -4.84 11.44 -14.31
N VAL A 134 -5.45 10.78 -13.32
CA VAL A 134 -4.76 10.34 -12.10
C VAL A 134 -3.69 9.29 -12.44
N LEU A 135 -3.99 8.32 -13.31
CA LEU A 135 -3.04 7.30 -13.74
C LEU A 135 -1.78 7.91 -14.36
N THR A 136 -1.93 8.95 -15.19
CA THR A 136 -0.79 9.69 -15.75
C THR A 136 0.17 10.21 -14.66
N HIS A 137 -0.36 10.56 -13.47
CA HIS A 137 0.42 11.01 -12.33
C HIS A 137 0.91 9.88 -11.41
N ALA A 138 0.34 8.68 -11.50
CA ALA A 138 0.83 7.48 -10.83
C ALA A 138 2.25 7.06 -11.29
N TYR A 139 2.73 7.76 -12.32
CA TYR A 139 3.99 7.58 -13.04
C TYR A 139 4.95 8.77 -12.85
N SER A 140 4.60 9.72 -11.97
CA SER A 140 5.37 10.93 -11.74
C SER A 140 6.75 10.64 -11.12
N ARG A 141 7.78 11.35 -11.57
CA ARG A 141 9.11 11.33 -10.92
C ARG A 141 9.06 11.86 -9.48
N ASN A 142 8.12 12.75 -9.18
CA ASN A 142 7.93 13.25 -7.82
C ASN A 142 7.24 12.16 -6.98
N SER A 143 7.94 11.66 -5.96
CA SER A 143 7.46 10.57 -5.11
C SER A 143 6.12 10.87 -4.47
N GLN A 144 5.92 12.07 -3.93
CA GLN A 144 4.68 12.43 -3.25
C GLN A 144 3.49 12.45 -4.21
N ILE A 145 3.65 13.04 -5.40
CA ILE A 145 2.61 13.01 -6.45
C ILE A 145 2.31 11.58 -6.85
N ARG A 146 3.35 10.77 -7.07
CA ARG A 146 3.24 9.39 -7.49
C ARG A 146 2.43 8.57 -6.49
N THR A 147 2.76 8.69 -5.21
CA THR A 147 2.06 8.02 -4.11
C THR A 147 0.59 8.43 -4.00
N GLU A 148 0.31 9.72 -4.00
CA GLU A 148 -1.07 10.24 -3.88
C GLU A 148 -1.92 9.88 -5.10
N ALA A 149 -1.33 9.92 -6.30
CA ALA A 149 -1.99 9.52 -7.53
C ALA A 149 -2.30 8.02 -7.54
N ARG A 150 -1.36 7.16 -7.15
CA ARG A 150 -1.61 5.71 -7.01
C ARG A 150 -2.75 5.47 -6.04
N ASN A 151 -2.68 6.02 -4.82
CA ASN A 151 -3.73 5.88 -3.81
C ASN A 151 -5.12 6.30 -4.31
N SER A 152 -5.19 7.40 -5.08
CA SER A 152 -6.47 7.91 -5.61
C SER A 152 -6.96 7.08 -6.81
N TYR A 153 -6.06 6.67 -7.71
CA TYR A 153 -6.39 5.84 -8.87
C TYR A 153 -7.06 4.54 -8.46
N LEU A 154 -6.62 3.96 -7.33
CA LEU A 154 -7.11 2.70 -6.82
C LEU A 154 -8.58 2.67 -6.41
N ALA A 155 -9.11 3.82 -6.03
CA ALA A 155 -10.52 3.95 -5.72
C ALA A 155 -11.34 4.43 -6.91
N LEU A 156 -10.70 5.14 -7.84
CA LEU A 156 -11.35 5.69 -9.02
C LEU A 156 -11.39 4.72 -10.21
N SER A 157 -10.42 3.82 -10.33
CA SER A 157 -10.35 2.85 -11.41
C SER A 157 -11.39 1.76 -11.21
N SER A 158 -12.32 1.65 -12.15
CA SER A 158 -13.32 0.57 -12.17
C SER A 158 -12.84 -0.68 -12.92
N ASN A 159 -11.78 -0.56 -13.73
CA ASN A 159 -11.37 -1.59 -14.69
C ASN A 159 -10.08 -2.32 -14.31
N ASP A 160 -9.01 -1.56 -13.99
CA ASP A 160 -7.72 -2.14 -13.64
C ASP A 160 -7.04 -1.24 -12.58
N PRO A 161 -7.44 -1.37 -11.29
CA PRO A 161 -6.86 -0.57 -10.21
C PRO A 161 -5.34 -0.72 -10.12
N TYR A 162 -4.82 -1.89 -10.49
CA TYR A 162 -3.43 -2.25 -10.33
C TYR A 162 -2.57 -1.95 -11.56
N ARG A 163 -3.11 -1.26 -12.58
CA ARG A 163 -2.41 -0.94 -13.84
C ARG A 163 -1.06 -0.26 -13.66
N PHE A 164 -0.84 0.44 -12.55
CA PHE A 164 0.46 1.05 -12.27
C PHE A 164 1.55 0.07 -11.85
N PHE A 165 1.23 -1.22 -11.62
CA PHE A 165 2.24 -2.26 -11.43
C PHE A 165 3.07 -2.52 -12.68
N ASP A 166 2.50 -2.27 -13.87
CA ASP A 166 3.17 -2.50 -15.15
C ASP A 166 4.36 -1.56 -15.39
N GLU A 167 4.56 -0.56 -14.53
CA GLU A 167 5.59 0.47 -14.68
C GLU A 167 6.91 0.22 -13.96
N TYR A 168 6.96 -0.75 -13.05
CA TYR A 168 8.19 -1.01 -12.33
C TYR A 168 9.18 -1.72 -13.25
N ASP A 169 9.88 -0.97 -14.12
CA ASP A 169 11.01 -1.47 -14.91
C ASP A 169 12.30 -1.54 -14.06
N THR A 170 12.30 -0.86 -12.90
CA THR A 170 13.41 -0.82 -11.95
C THR A 170 13.05 -1.49 -10.62
N SER A 171 14.06 -1.97 -9.89
CA SER A 171 13.85 -2.58 -8.58
C SER A 171 13.06 -1.68 -7.61
N LEU A 172 12.06 -2.26 -6.94
CA LEU A 172 11.29 -1.61 -5.88
C LEU A 172 12.20 -1.16 -4.74
N THR A 173 11.99 0.09 -4.29
CA THR A 173 12.57 0.54 -3.03
C THR A 173 11.76 0.02 -1.84
N LYS A 174 12.34 0.06 -0.64
CA LYS A 174 11.60 -0.27 0.58
C LYS A 174 10.41 0.66 0.85
N TRP A 175 10.49 1.91 0.40
CA TRP A 175 9.36 2.83 0.47
C TRP A 175 8.24 2.42 -0.48
N ASP A 176 8.58 2.00 -1.71
CA ASP A 176 7.58 1.46 -2.64
C ASP A 176 6.89 0.21 -2.04
N GLU A 177 7.65 -0.72 -1.45
CA GLU A 177 7.05 -1.89 -0.77
C GLU A 177 6.08 -1.49 0.36
N ILE A 178 6.43 -0.49 1.17
CA ILE A 178 5.57 0.01 2.27
C ILE A 178 4.29 0.63 1.70
N GLU A 179 4.42 1.47 0.68
CA GLU A 179 3.30 2.13 0.00
C GLU A 179 2.34 1.10 -0.59
N LEU A 180 2.88 0.15 -1.37
CA LEU A 180 2.09 -0.93 -1.98
C LEU A 180 1.43 -1.81 -0.91
N MET A 181 2.09 -2.07 0.21
CA MET A 181 1.51 -2.85 1.30
C MET A 181 0.36 -2.12 1.99
N GLN A 182 0.49 -0.82 2.25
CA GLN A 182 -0.60 0.00 2.80
C GLN A 182 -1.80 -0.01 1.84
N TYR A 183 -1.52 0.11 0.54
CA TYR A 183 -2.51 -0.03 -0.51
C TYR A 183 -3.27 -1.38 -0.42
N LEU A 184 -2.55 -2.50 -0.50
CA LEU A 184 -3.19 -3.82 -0.55
C LEU A 184 -3.99 -4.11 0.72
N LYS A 185 -3.55 -3.59 1.87
CA LYS A 185 -4.30 -3.67 3.14
C LYS A 185 -5.64 -2.95 3.05
N LEU A 186 -5.67 -1.75 2.49
CA LEU A 186 -6.90 -0.98 2.36
C LEU A 186 -7.89 -1.70 1.44
N GLN A 187 -7.44 -2.26 0.32
CA GLN A 187 -8.32 -3.05 -0.56
C GLN A 187 -8.82 -4.32 0.11
N SER A 188 -7.97 -4.99 0.88
CA SER A 188 -8.37 -6.17 1.66
C SER A 188 -9.46 -5.82 2.67
N GLN A 189 -9.32 -4.71 3.39
CA GLN A 189 -10.31 -4.22 4.36
C GLN A 189 -11.65 -3.86 3.70
N ARG A 190 -11.61 -3.36 2.47
CA ARG A 190 -12.81 -3.02 1.67
C ARG A 190 -13.46 -4.25 1.02
N GLY A 191 -12.81 -5.41 1.04
CA GLY A 191 -13.28 -6.61 0.35
C GLY A 191 -13.04 -6.60 -1.17
N ASN A 192 -12.18 -5.69 -1.65
CA ASN A 192 -11.93 -5.45 -3.08
C ASN A 192 -10.53 -5.90 -3.52
N LEU A 193 -9.78 -6.60 -2.66
CA LEU A 193 -8.44 -7.09 -3.01
C LEU A 193 -8.56 -8.22 -4.04
N GLU A 194 -8.15 -7.94 -5.28
CA GLU A 194 -8.08 -8.92 -6.36
C GLU A 194 -6.93 -9.93 -6.15
N GLY A 195 -7.02 -11.07 -6.83
CA GLY A 195 -5.97 -12.08 -6.84
C GLY A 195 -4.69 -11.55 -7.50
N LEU A 196 -3.56 -11.59 -6.80
CA LEU A 196 -2.31 -11.00 -7.27
C LEU A 196 -1.57 -11.84 -8.34
N GLY A 197 -2.08 -13.05 -8.64
CA GLY A 197 -1.44 -14.02 -9.52
C GLY A 197 -1.17 -13.52 -10.94
N LYS A 198 -2.07 -12.69 -11.49
CA LYS A 198 -1.89 -12.08 -12.83
C LYS A 198 -0.54 -11.36 -12.92
N TRP A 199 -0.22 -10.50 -11.94
CA TRP A 199 1.02 -9.71 -11.98
C TRP A 199 2.26 -10.53 -11.60
N ILE A 200 2.10 -11.57 -10.77
CA ILE A 200 3.20 -12.52 -10.48
C ILE A 200 3.67 -13.25 -11.74
N ASN A 201 2.73 -13.62 -12.63
CA ASN A 201 3.04 -14.35 -13.85
C ASN A 201 3.66 -13.48 -14.94
N TYR A 202 3.15 -12.25 -15.13
CA TYR A 202 3.52 -11.43 -16.29
C TYR A 202 4.57 -10.35 -16.01
N SER A 203 4.82 -10.00 -14.74
CA SER A 203 5.83 -8.99 -14.41
C SER A 203 7.24 -9.48 -14.72
N LYS A 204 8.03 -8.64 -15.39
CA LYS A 204 9.46 -8.87 -15.63
C LYS A 204 10.35 -8.36 -14.50
N ASN A 205 9.77 -7.75 -13.47
CA ASN A 205 10.51 -7.19 -12.36
C ASN A 205 10.49 -8.12 -11.16
N ASP A 206 11.62 -8.80 -10.94
CA ASP A 206 11.79 -9.74 -9.84
C ASP A 206 11.48 -9.15 -8.47
N SER A 207 11.82 -7.89 -8.23
CA SER A 207 11.54 -7.26 -6.93
C SER A 207 10.05 -7.05 -6.69
N LEU A 208 9.29 -6.73 -7.75
CA LEU A 208 7.83 -6.66 -7.70
C LEU A 208 7.23 -8.06 -7.54
N VAL A 209 7.74 -9.05 -8.29
CA VAL A 209 7.30 -10.46 -8.17
C VAL A 209 7.50 -10.96 -6.74
N ILE A 210 8.68 -10.77 -6.16
CA ILE A 210 8.99 -11.12 -4.75
C ILE A 210 8.01 -10.43 -3.81
N PHE A 211 7.80 -9.13 -3.97
CA PHE A 211 6.85 -8.39 -3.13
C PHE A 211 5.44 -8.96 -3.23
N LEU A 212 4.94 -9.23 -4.44
CA LEU A 212 3.59 -9.74 -4.67
C LEU A 212 3.40 -11.16 -4.11
N ILE A 213 4.37 -12.05 -4.30
CA ILE A 213 4.37 -13.40 -3.70
C ILE A 213 4.30 -13.29 -2.17
N LYS A 214 5.09 -12.41 -1.57
CA LYS A 214 5.01 -12.14 -0.13
C LYS A 214 3.63 -11.65 0.32
N MET A 215 3.01 -10.78 -0.48
CA MET A 215 1.66 -10.26 -0.19
C MET A 215 0.60 -11.34 -0.31
N VAL A 216 0.71 -12.26 -1.28
CA VAL A 216 -0.15 -13.47 -1.35
C VAL A 216 -0.10 -14.25 -0.04
N GLY A 217 1.10 -14.50 0.48
CA GLY A 217 1.30 -15.18 1.77
C GLY A 217 0.75 -14.39 2.96
N TYR A 218 0.85 -13.07 2.94
CA TYR A 218 0.32 -12.17 3.97
C TYR A 218 -1.21 -12.15 4.02
N PHE A 219 -1.86 -12.00 2.86
CA PHE A 219 -3.32 -11.95 2.74
C PHE A 219 -3.98 -13.33 2.67
N LYS A 220 -3.20 -14.41 2.68
CA LYS A 220 -3.68 -15.79 2.57
C LYS A 220 -4.54 -16.02 1.32
N GLN A 221 -4.13 -15.44 0.19
CA GLN A 221 -4.84 -15.64 -1.08
C GLN A 221 -4.77 -17.11 -1.50
N LYS A 222 -5.93 -17.69 -1.85
CA LYS A 222 -6.06 -19.09 -2.28
C LYS A 222 -6.03 -19.19 -3.80
N GLY A 223 -5.76 -20.39 -4.33
CA GLY A 223 -5.79 -20.66 -5.77
C GLY A 223 -4.55 -20.12 -6.50
N ILE A 224 -3.44 -20.01 -5.79
CA ILE A 224 -2.15 -19.51 -6.31
C ILE A 224 -1.09 -20.62 -6.38
N ASP A 225 -1.47 -21.83 -6.01
CA ASP A 225 -0.59 -22.96 -5.76
C ASP A 225 0.23 -23.32 -7.00
N GLU A 226 -0.42 -23.39 -8.17
CA GLU A 226 0.22 -23.64 -9.46
C GLU A 226 1.24 -22.54 -9.80
N ILE A 227 0.87 -21.26 -9.59
CA ILE A 227 1.76 -20.12 -9.82
C ILE A 227 2.99 -20.19 -8.91
N LEU A 228 2.81 -20.52 -7.62
CA LEU A 228 3.94 -20.66 -6.70
C LEU A 228 4.84 -21.83 -7.07
N LEU A 229 4.27 -22.94 -7.55
CA LEU A 229 5.04 -24.09 -8.02
C LEU A 229 5.85 -23.75 -9.27
N GLU A 230 5.28 -23.03 -10.25
CA GLU A 230 6.01 -22.53 -11.42
C GLU A 230 7.17 -21.61 -10.99
N LYS A 231 6.95 -20.75 -9.99
CA LYS A 231 8.00 -19.86 -9.46
C LYS A 231 9.12 -20.57 -8.69
N LEU A 232 9.00 -21.88 -8.43
CA LEU A 232 10.13 -22.68 -7.95
C LEU A 232 11.19 -22.90 -9.03
N ASP A 233 10.89 -22.68 -10.30
CA ASP A 233 11.85 -22.83 -11.41
C ASP A 233 12.31 -21.49 -11.99
N ASP A 234 12.04 -20.38 -11.29
CA ASP A 234 12.47 -19.04 -11.68
C ASP A 234 14.00 -18.91 -11.62
N ASP A 235 14.62 -18.23 -12.60
CA ASP A 235 16.07 -18.02 -12.65
C ASP A 235 16.59 -17.28 -11.41
N ASN A 236 15.78 -16.37 -10.85
CA ASN A 236 16.16 -15.61 -9.68
C ASN A 236 15.90 -16.39 -8.39
N ALA A 237 16.99 -16.77 -7.71
CA ALA A 237 16.95 -17.48 -6.44
C ALA A 237 16.15 -16.77 -5.32
N LYS A 238 16.02 -15.44 -5.36
CA LYS A 238 15.19 -14.71 -4.39
C LYS A 238 13.69 -14.88 -4.67
N VAL A 239 13.29 -14.97 -5.94
CA VAL A 239 11.90 -15.29 -6.34
C VAL A 239 11.56 -16.69 -5.85
N ARG A 240 12.42 -17.67 -6.16
CA ARG A 240 12.27 -19.06 -5.67
C ARG A 240 12.16 -19.13 -4.14
N ALA A 241 13.07 -18.47 -3.42
CA ALA A 241 13.05 -18.46 -1.96
C ALA A 241 11.75 -17.88 -1.39
N GLU A 242 11.23 -16.79 -1.96
CA GLU A 242 9.97 -16.19 -1.51
C GLU A 242 8.75 -17.06 -1.86
N ALA A 243 8.76 -17.74 -3.02
CA ALA A 243 7.73 -18.71 -3.38
C ALA A 243 7.70 -19.88 -2.37
N ILE A 244 8.86 -20.43 -2.02
CA ILE A 244 9.02 -21.48 -1.01
C ILE A 244 8.45 -21.04 0.34
N LEU A 245 8.85 -19.86 0.84
CA LEU A 245 8.32 -19.30 2.09
C LEU A 245 6.80 -19.15 2.04
N THR A 246 6.26 -18.73 0.89
CA THR A 246 4.82 -18.51 0.70
C THR A 246 4.03 -19.81 0.68
N LEU A 247 4.57 -20.90 0.11
CA LEU A 247 3.98 -22.25 0.25
C LEU A 247 3.81 -22.61 1.74
N GLY A 248 4.83 -22.32 2.55
CA GLY A 248 4.79 -22.46 4.01
C GLY A 248 3.75 -21.57 4.69
N GLU A 249 3.63 -20.31 4.26
CA GLU A 249 2.63 -19.36 4.75
C GLU A 249 1.19 -19.82 4.47
N LEU A 250 0.95 -20.42 3.31
CA LEU A 250 -0.36 -20.92 2.89
C LEU A 250 -0.65 -22.34 3.40
N GLY A 251 0.38 -23.04 3.90
CA GLY A 251 0.23 -24.39 4.45
C GLY A 251 0.01 -25.46 3.38
N ILE A 252 0.60 -25.28 2.19
CA ILE A 252 0.49 -26.22 1.06
C ILE A 252 1.42 -27.41 1.29
N LYS A 253 1.05 -28.27 2.24
CA LYS A 253 1.90 -29.36 2.75
C LYS A 253 2.27 -30.42 1.71
N ASP A 254 1.48 -30.55 0.65
CA ASP A 254 1.72 -31.55 -0.40
C ASP A 254 3.01 -31.27 -1.19
N THR A 255 3.58 -30.06 -1.09
CA THR A 255 4.87 -29.71 -1.71
C THR A 255 6.08 -30.10 -0.86
N GLU A 256 5.89 -30.66 0.34
CA GLU A 256 6.97 -30.92 1.30
C GLU A 256 8.08 -31.81 0.72
N GLN A 257 7.72 -32.92 0.06
CA GLN A 257 8.72 -33.83 -0.54
C GLN A 257 9.46 -33.14 -1.68
N THR A 258 8.76 -32.41 -2.54
CA THR A 258 9.36 -31.62 -3.64
C THR A 258 10.41 -30.64 -3.12
N LEU A 259 10.16 -29.98 -1.98
CA LEU A 259 11.11 -29.05 -1.38
C LEU A 259 12.35 -29.76 -0.83
N ILE A 260 12.19 -30.96 -0.24
CA ILE A 260 13.32 -31.78 0.24
C ILE A 260 14.20 -32.18 -0.93
N ASP A 261 13.60 -32.69 -2.01
CA ASP A 261 14.33 -33.21 -3.18
C ASP A 261 15.16 -32.10 -3.87
N ARG A 262 14.71 -30.84 -3.78
CA ARG A 262 15.42 -29.67 -4.33
C ARG A 262 16.53 -29.11 -3.45
N TYR A 263 16.56 -29.43 -2.14
CA TYR A 263 17.41 -28.74 -1.17
C TYR A 263 18.89 -28.67 -1.58
N TYR A 264 19.46 -29.80 -2.00
CA TYR A 264 20.89 -29.88 -2.35
C TYR A 264 21.25 -29.22 -3.68
N THR A 265 20.27 -28.96 -4.54
CA THR A 265 20.47 -28.28 -5.84
C THR A 265 20.22 -26.77 -5.77
N GLU A 266 19.65 -26.28 -4.68
CA GLU A 266 19.28 -24.88 -4.51
C GLU A 266 20.39 -24.08 -3.80
N PRO A 267 20.50 -22.76 -4.05
CA PRO A 267 21.43 -21.90 -3.34
C PRO A 267 20.99 -21.68 -1.89
N GLU A 268 21.91 -21.21 -1.05
CA GLU A 268 21.72 -21.06 0.40
C GLU A 268 20.44 -20.30 0.79
N VAL A 269 20.08 -19.24 0.06
CA VAL A 269 18.85 -18.46 0.33
C VAL A 269 17.58 -19.31 0.21
N CYS A 270 17.55 -20.23 -0.76
CA CYS A 270 16.45 -21.17 -0.99
C CYS A 270 16.50 -22.32 0.01
N GLN A 271 17.69 -22.86 0.33
CA GLN A 271 17.87 -23.87 1.37
C GLN A 271 17.31 -23.41 2.73
N VAL A 272 17.64 -22.17 3.11
CA VAL A 272 17.09 -21.55 4.32
C VAL A 272 15.56 -21.41 4.24
N ALA A 273 15.02 -21.03 3.09
CA ALA A 273 13.57 -20.94 2.87
C ALA A 273 12.89 -22.31 3.01
N ILE A 274 13.49 -23.38 2.48
CA ILE A 274 13.00 -24.76 2.59
C ILE A 274 12.91 -25.19 4.06
N VAL A 275 13.99 -24.99 4.83
CA VAL A 275 14.01 -25.36 6.26
C VAL A 275 12.93 -24.61 7.05
N LYS A 276 12.77 -23.31 6.81
CA LYS A 276 11.72 -22.50 7.45
C LYS A 276 10.31 -22.96 7.06
N THR A 277 10.13 -23.37 5.81
CA THR A 277 8.85 -23.84 5.27
C THR A 277 8.48 -25.20 5.84
N ILE A 278 9.42 -26.14 5.89
CA ILE A 278 9.23 -27.45 6.52
C ILE A 278 8.87 -27.28 8.00
N LYS A 279 9.62 -26.45 8.75
CA LYS A 279 9.29 -26.10 10.14
C LYS A 279 7.83 -25.66 10.27
N LYS A 280 7.35 -24.85 9.32
CA LYS A 280 5.98 -24.31 9.32
C LYS A 280 4.92 -25.35 8.96
N PHE A 281 5.21 -26.27 8.03
CA PHE A 281 4.33 -27.39 7.73
C PHE A 281 4.13 -28.31 8.94
N ASN A 282 5.20 -28.53 9.71
CA ASN A 282 5.20 -29.30 10.95
C ASN A 282 4.48 -30.65 10.82
N THR A 283 4.79 -31.41 9.76
CA THR A 283 4.11 -32.70 9.47
C THR A 283 4.70 -33.87 10.25
N GLY A 284 5.91 -33.70 10.81
CA GLY A 284 6.68 -34.76 11.46
C GLY A 284 7.46 -35.65 10.49
N LYS A 285 7.18 -35.61 9.17
CA LYS A 285 7.78 -36.52 8.18
C LYS A 285 9.24 -36.21 7.88
N SER A 286 9.56 -34.92 7.82
CA SER A 286 10.87 -34.38 7.42
C SER A 286 11.93 -34.34 8.53
N LEU A 287 11.70 -34.98 9.68
CA LEU A 287 12.61 -34.89 10.83
C LEU A 287 14.00 -35.47 10.51
N LYS A 288 14.05 -36.63 9.83
CA LYS A 288 15.31 -37.27 9.43
C LYS A 288 16.14 -36.36 8.53
N PHE A 289 15.50 -35.80 7.51
CA PHE A 289 16.12 -34.81 6.62
C PHE A 289 16.70 -33.62 7.40
N LEU A 290 15.94 -33.03 8.34
CA LEU A 290 16.44 -31.93 9.17
C LEU A 290 17.69 -32.32 10.00
N GLN A 291 17.74 -33.55 10.53
CA GLN A 291 18.90 -34.04 11.28
C GLN A 291 20.12 -34.28 10.39
N GLU A 292 19.90 -34.78 9.18
CA GLU A 292 20.96 -35.00 8.17
C GLU A 292 21.62 -33.67 7.80
N ILE A 293 20.83 -32.70 7.35
CA ILE A 293 21.38 -31.40 6.94
C ILE A 293 22.04 -30.63 8.10
N PHE A 294 21.59 -30.83 9.35
CA PHE A 294 22.22 -30.23 10.53
C PHE A 294 23.67 -30.70 10.71
N ASN A 295 23.91 -32.00 10.50
CA ASN A 295 25.23 -32.60 10.66
C ASN A 295 26.17 -32.23 9.49
N GLU A 296 25.62 -32.05 8.30
CA GLU A 296 26.39 -31.73 7.09
C GLU A 296 26.79 -30.25 6.99
N THR A 297 25.93 -29.34 7.49
CA THR A 297 26.18 -27.90 7.31
C THR A 297 27.27 -27.37 8.23
N ASN A 298 28.22 -26.63 7.66
CA ASN A 298 29.25 -25.90 8.43
C ASN A 298 28.89 -24.43 8.65
N ASN A 299 27.84 -23.92 7.98
CA ASN A 299 27.39 -22.54 8.18
C ASN A 299 26.64 -22.45 9.53
N ILE A 300 27.16 -21.60 10.42
CA ILE A 300 26.66 -21.40 11.78
C ILE A 300 25.21 -20.89 11.78
N ASP A 301 24.86 -19.96 10.90
CA ASP A 301 23.53 -19.37 10.86
C ASP A 301 22.50 -20.34 10.29
N THR A 302 22.89 -21.12 9.27
CA THR A 302 22.06 -22.21 8.74
C THR A 302 21.88 -23.33 9.78
N LYS A 303 22.94 -23.71 10.51
CA LYS A 303 22.86 -24.63 11.66
C LYS A 303 21.86 -24.17 12.70
N LYS A 304 21.87 -22.87 13.05
CA LYS A 304 20.90 -22.30 14.00
C LYS A 304 19.47 -22.46 13.52
N ILE A 305 19.21 -22.13 12.26
CA ILE A 305 17.87 -22.22 11.66
C ILE A 305 17.37 -23.66 11.63
N ILE A 306 18.25 -24.62 11.28
CA ILE A 306 17.90 -26.05 11.27
C ILE A 306 17.64 -26.56 12.68
N ALA A 307 18.49 -26.23 13.65
CA ALA A 307 18.28 -26.63 15.04
C ALA A 307 16.99 -26.03 15.63
N GLU A 308 16.68 -24.78 15.31
CA GLU A 308 15.41 -24.16 15.67
C GLU A 308 14.22 -24.85 14.98
N ALA A 309 14.38 -25.27 13.73
CA ALA A 309 13.38 -26.07 13.03
C ALA A 309 13.13 -27.39 13.78
N ILE A 310 14.18 -28.18 14.05
CA ILE A 310 14.11 -29.46 14.78
C ILE A 310 13.41 -29.28 16.13
N LEU A 311 13.80 -28.28 16.93
CA LEU A 311 13.21 -28.03 18.26
C LEU A 311 11.69 -27.78 18.19
N ASN A 312 11.24 -27.11 17.14
CA ASN A 312 9.83 -26.75 16.94
C ASN A 312 9.08 -27.78 16.07
N TYR A 313 9.74 -28.86 15.66
CA TYR A 313 9.19 -29.89 14.78
C TYR A 313 8.63 -31.05 15.61
N SER A 314 7.31 -31.10 15.79
CA SER A 314 6.60 -32.14 16.56
C SER A 314 7.17 -32.44 17.96
N TYR A 315 6.71 -33.53 18.59
CA TYR A 315 7.25 -34.01 19.87
C TYR A 315 8.58 -34.75 19.66
N GLU A 316 8.66 -35.52 18.59
CA GLU A 316 9.83 -36.29 18.18
C GLU A 316 11.02 -35.38 17.87
N GLY A 317 10.80 -34.20 17.28
CA GLY A 317 11.89 -33.23 17.06
C GLY A 317 12.42 -32.62 18.35
N LYS A 318 11.60 -32.44 19.39
CA LYS A 318 12.11 -32.05 20.72
C LYS A 318 13.03 -33.12 21.31
N ILE A 319 12.66 -34.39 21.17
CA ILE A 319 13.52 -35.51 21.60
C ILE A 319 14.81 -35.52 20.77
N ALA A 320 14.71 -35.39 19.45
CA ALA A 320 15.86 -35.33 18.55
C ALA A 320 16.81 -34.17 18.90
N PHE A 321 16.27 -33.00 19.24
CA PHE A 321 17.02 -31.84 19.70
C PHE A 321 17.78 -32.12 20.99
N GLN A 322 17.13 -32.74 21.99
CA GLN A 322 17.79 -33.11 23.25
C GLN A 322 18.88 -34.16 23.02
N ASN A 323 18.65 -35.12 22.13
CA ASN A 323 19.67 -36.11 21.74
C ASN A 323 20.88 -35.45 21.08
N LEU A 324 20.66 -34.52 20.15
CA LEU A 324 21.74 -33.72 19.55
C LEU A 324 22.53 -32.97 20.63
N LYS A 325 21.84 -32.27 21.53
CA LYS A 325 22.47 -31.54 22.65
C LYS A 325 23.29 -32.43 23.57
N ASN A 326 22.82 -33.65 23.85
CA ASN A 326 23.54 -34.59 24.73
C ASN A 326 24.77 -35.22 24.04
N SER A 327 24.75 -35.31 22.70
CA SER A 327 25.83 -35.91 21.92
C SER A 327 26.93 -34.93 21.50
N LEU A 328 26.58 -33.66 21.26
CA LEU A 328 27.49 -32.66 20.71
C LEU A 328 28.35 -31.99 21.79
N LYS A 329 29.55 -31.57 21.39
CA LYS A 329 30.53 -30.87 22.24
C LYS A 329 31.03 -29.60 21.55
N GLY A 330 31.66 -28.71 22.31
CA GLY A 330 32.28 -27.50 21.76
C GLY A 330 31.25 -26.47 21.29
N PHE A 331 31.54 -25.82 20.16
CA PHE A 331 30.76 -24.66 19.67
C PHE A 331 29.32 -25.02 19.27
N ASP A 332 29.10 -26.19 18.66
CA ASP A 332 27.76 -26.66 18.26
C ASP A 332 26.82 -26.84 19.47
N LEU A 333 27.33 -27.28 20.62
CA LEU A 333 26.56 -27.35 21.87
C LEU A 333 26.14 -25.96 22.36
N THR A 334 27.01 -24.95 22.20
CA THR A 334 26.71 -23.57 22.57
C THR A 334 25.58 -23.00 21.72
N ILE A 335 25.55 -23.33 20.42
CA ILE A 335 24.45 -22.97 19.52
C ILE A 335 23.12 -23.56 20.03
N LEU A 336 23.07 -24.86 20.33
CA LEU A 336 21.85 -25.51 20.81
C LEU A 336 21.36 -24.92 22.14
N LYS A 337 22.28 -24.64 23.08
CA LYS A 337 21.93 -23.98 24.35
C LYS A 337 21.33 -22.59 24.13
N HIS A 338 21.84 -21.82 23.17
CA HIS A 338 21.32 -20.50 22.83
C HIS A 338 19.89 -20.56 22.25
N ILE A 339 19.60 -21.56 21.41
CA ILE A 339 18.28 -21.75 20.79
C ILE A 339 17.22 -22.15 21.83
N GLU A 340 17.59 -23.03 22.77
CA GLU A 340 16.70 -23.47 23.86
C GLU A 340 16.39 -22.35 24.86
N THR A 341 17.37 -21.46 25.11
CA THR A 341 17.24 -20.35 26.05
C THR A 341 17.63 -19.04 25.35
N PRO A 342 16.71 -18.40 24.61
CA PRO A 342 17.02 -17.13 23.95
C PRO A 342 17.34 -16.09 25.03
N LEU A 343 18.64 -15.83 25.24
CA LEU A 343 19.13 -14.87 26.24
C LEU A 343 18.66 -13.43 25.98
N ILE A 344 18.09 -13.16 24.81
CA ILE A 344 17.52 -11.87 24.45
C ILE A 344 16.12 -12.10 23.88
N LYS A 345 15.09 -11.86 24.70
CA LYS A 345 13.72 -11.67 24.23
C LYS A 345 13.61 -10.24 23.69
N TYR A 346 13.82 -10.03 22.39
CA TYR A 346 13.32 -8.80 21.77
C TYR A 346 11.78 -8.91 21.76
N LYS A 347 11.15 -8.10 22.62
CA LYS A 347 9.71 -7.84 22.63
C LYS A 347 9.35 -6.86 21.54
#